data_AF-A0A081B668-F1
#
_entry.id   AF-A0A081B668-F1
#
_cell.length_a   1.000
_cell.length_b   1.000
_cell.length_c   1.000
_cell.angle_alpha   90.00
_cell.angle_beta   90.00
_cell.angle_gamma   90.00
#
_symmetry.space_group_name_H-M   'P 1'
#
loop_
_entity.id
_entity.type
_entity.pdbx_description
1 polymer ?
#
loop_
_entity_poly.entity_id
_entity_poly.type
_entity_poly.pdbx_seq_one_letter_code
_entity_poly.pdbx_strand_id
1 'polypeptide(L)'
;MSVLDTPPPPPLTMDSLEELRTYLWKVHQVTVDQNDPILMLHTIHKVALGEYERLLDSHKRQLSDHAQKTSAELVDEVRLIIGDLQNETLNDAVRERLATIKEAEKLSEQTLSRFRQNLKVQSLFTLLNVIAALCTLGVLSAIAL
;
A
#
# COMPACT_ATOMS: atom_id res chain seq x y z
N MET A 1 15.72 13.75 -66.83
CA MET A 1 16.53 13.28 -65.70
C MET A 1 16.02 11.90 -65.36
N SER A 2 16.84 10.88 -65.59
CA SER A 2 16.44 9.47 -65.50
C SER A 2 16.38 9.05 -64.03
N VAL A 3 15.46 8.17 -63.66
CA VAL A 3 15.38 7.54 -62.32
C VAL A 3 16.67 6.74 -61.98
N LEU A 4 17.56 6.59 -62.97
CA LEU A 4 18.90 6.00 -62.85
C LEU A 4 19.99 6.97 -62.35
N ASP A 5 19.74 8.29 -62.30
CA ASP A 5 20.70 9.30 -61.84
C ASP A 5 20.56 9.63 -60.34
N THR A 6 19.56 9.09 -59.65
CA THR A 6 19.40 9.28 -58.21
C THR A 6 20.33 8.33 -57.45
N PRO A 7 21.26 8.83 -56.61
CA PRO A 7 22.14 7.96 -55.84
C PRO A 7 21.28 7.04 -54.96
N PRO A 8 21.59 5.74 -54.93
CA PRO A 8 20.82 4.77 -54.14
C PRO A 8 20.78 5.24 -52.68
N PRO A 9 19.59 5.17 -52.04
CA PRO A 9 19.45 5.58 -50.65
C PRO A 9 20.46 4.80 -49.80
N PRO A 10 21.13 5.46 -48.84
CA PRO A 10 22.10 4.78 -47.99
C PRO A 10 21.41 3.60 -47.29
N PRO A 11 21.97 2.39 -47.36
CA PRO A 11 21.41 1.23 -46.68
C PRO A 11 21.32 1.51 -45.18
N LEU A 12 20.14 1.23 -44.60
CA LEU A 12 19.79 1.51 -43.21
C LEU A 12 20.68 0.75 -42.21
N THR A 13 21.27 -0.38 -42.61
CA THR A 13 22.30 -1.13 -41.89
C THR A 13 23.30 -1.70 -42.89
N MET A 14 24.57 -1.33 -42.80
CA MET A 14 25.66 -1.99 -43.53
C MET A 14 26.31 -3.01 -42.63
N ASP A 15 26.00 -4.27 -42.90
CA ASP A 15 26.45 -5.37 -42.04
C ASP A 15 27.86 -5.84 -42.39
N SER A 16 28.35 -5.59 -43.62
CA SER A 16 29.70 -5.97 -44.04
C SER A 16 30.54 -4.81 -44.60
N LEU A 17 31.87 -4.92 -44.42
CA LEU A 17 32.85 -3.98 -44.97
C LEU A 17 32.86 -3.98 -46.51
N GLU A 18 32.55 -5.14 -47.10
CA GLU A 18 32.47 -5.32 -48.55
C GLU A 18 31.26 -4.59 -49.15
N GLU A 19 30.12 -4.59 -48.47
CA GLU A 19 28.94 -3.82 -48.89
C GLU A 19 29.18 -2.32 -48.82
N LEU A 20 29.88 -1.84 -47.79
CA LEU A 20 30.29 -0.43 -47.69
C LEU A 20 31.23 -0.06 -48.85
N ARG A 21 32.22 -0.89 -49.15
CA ARG A 21 33.15 -0.68 -50.27
C ARG A 21 32.42 -0.64 -51.61
N THR A 22 31.48 -1.57 -51.81
CA THR A 22 30.68 -1.68 -53.03
C THR A 22 29.75 -0.47 -53.19
N TYR A 23 29.16 0.01 -52.10
CA TYR A 23 28.32 1.21 -52.10
C TYR A 23 29.13 2.49 -52.38
N LEU A 24 30.28 2.65 -51.72
CA LEU A 24 31.18 3.81 -51.95
C LEU A 24 31.66 3.85 -53.41
N TRP A 25 31.97 2.69 -53.99
CA TRP A 25 32.27 2.60 -55.42
C TRP A 25 31.05 2.99 -56.27
N LYS A 26 29.88 2.43 -56.01
CA LYS A 26 28.67 2.70 -56.80
C LYS A 26 28.23 4.17 -56.76
N VAL A 27 28.37 4.84 -55.62
CA VAL A 27 27.88 6.21 -55.41
C VAL A 27 28.94 7.26 -55.74
N HIS A 28 30.19 7.05 -55.34
CA HIS A 28 31.25 8.06 -55.45
C HIS A 28 32.29 7.74 -56.52
N GLN A 29 32.21 6.58 -57.17
CA GLN A 29 33.21 6.08 -58.12
C GLN A 29 34.65 5.99 -57.55
N VAL A 30 34.77 5.91 -56.22
CA VAL A 30 36.08 5.77 -55.54
C VAL A 30 36.32 4.30 -55.20
N THR A 31 37.46 3.78 -55.64
CA THR A 31 37.96 2.47 -55.20
C THR A 31 38.69 2.64 -53.87
N VAL A 32 38.15 2.01 -52.83
CA VAL A 32 38.69 2.11 -51.47
C VAL A 32 39.48 0.84 -51.16
N ASP A 33 40.76 0.99 -50.78
CA ASP A 33 41.64 -0.13 -50.45
C ASP A 33 41.32 -0.74 -49.08
N GLN A 34 41.75 -1.98 -48.81
CA GLN A 34 41.51 -2.63 -47.52
C GLN A 34 42.16 -1.89 -46.33
N ASN A 35 43.26 -1.18 -46.57
CA ASN A 35 43.95 -0.40 -45.55
C ASN A 35 43.51 1.08 -45.51
N ASP A 36 42.38 1.42 -46.12
CA ASP A 36 41.91 2.79 -46.17
C ASP A 36 41.49 3.29 -44.76
N PRO A 37 41.94 4.48 -44.33
CA PRO A 37 41.63 5.02 -43.01
C PRO A 37 40.13 5.24 -42.78
N ILE A 38 39.33 5.46 -43.82
CA ILE A 38 37.87 5.62 -43.71
C ILE A 38 37.21 4.28 -43.36
N LEU A 39 37.68 3.17 -43.96
CA LEU A 39 37.20 1.82 -43.65
C LEU A 39 37.65 1.35 -42.26
N MET A 40 38.86 1.74 -41.83
CA MET A 40 39.30 1.53 -40.45
C MET A 40 38.40 2.30 -39.46
N LEU A 41 38.09 3.56 -39.74
CA LEU A 41 37.20 4.37 -38.89
C LEU A 41 35.80 3.77 -38.79
N HIS A 42 35.23 3.30 -39.92
CA HIS A 42 33.95 2.59 -39.92
C HIS A 42 34.00 1.34 -39.03
N THR A 43 35.07 0.56 -39.14
CA THR A 43 35.24 -0.68 -38.34
C THR A 43 35.32 -0.36 -36.86
N ILE A 44 36.11 0.64 -36.47
CA ILE A 44 36.20 1.11 -35.07
C ILE A 44 34.84 1.60 -34.58
N HIS A 45 34.12 2.39 -35.37
CA HIS A 45 32.82 2.90 -35.00
C HIS A 45 31.78 1.78 -34.83
N LYS A 46 31.80 0.77 -35.71
CA LYS A 46 30.92 -0.40 -35.62
C LYS A 46 31.19 -1.22 -34.36
N VAL A 47 32.47 -1.44 -34.01
CA VAL A 47 32.84 -2.13 -32.77
C VAL A 47 32.40 -1.32 -31.56
N ALA A 48 32.59 0.01 -31.57
CA ALA A 48 32.13 0.89 -30.51
C ALA A 48 30.60 0.85 -30.34
N LEU A 49 29.83 0.90 -31.44
CA LEU A 49 28.38 0.78 -31.40
C LEU A 49 27.92 -0.56 -30.82
N GLY A 50 28.55 -1.67 -31.19
CA GLY A 50 28.24 -2.97 -30.60
C GLY A 50 28.54 -3.05 -29.10
N GLU A 51 29.60 -2.38 -28.64
CA GLU A 51 29.89 -2.27 -27.20
C GLU A 51 28.87 -1.37 -26.49
N TYR A 52 28.46 -0.27 -27.11
CA TYR A 52 27.39 0.58 -26.59
C TYR A 52 26.06 -0.16 -26.47
N GLU A 53 25.69 -0.97 -27.46
CA GLU A 53 24.47 -1.80 -27.39
C GLU A 53 24.53 -2.79 -26.23
N ARG A 54 25.68 -3.45 -26.04
CA ARG A 54 25.88 -4.35 -24.89
C ARG A 54 25.77 -3.65 -23.55
N LEU A 55 26.35 -2.46 -23.45
CA LEU A 55 26.29 -1.65 -22.23
C LEU A 55 24.86 -1.17 -21.96
N LEU A 56 24.13 -0.77 -23.00
CA LEU A 56 22.73 -0.38 -22.92
C LEU A 56 21.84 -1.53 -22.46
N ASP A 57 22.05 -2.73 -23.01
CA ASP A 57 21.33 -3.94 -22.60
C ASP A 57 21.61 -4.31 -21.14
N SER A 58 22.88 -4.17 -20.70
CA SER A 58 23.25 -4.37 -19.30
C SER A 58 22.55 -3.37 -18.38
N HIS A 59 22.57 -2.09 -18.72
CA HIS A 59 21.89 -1.04 -17.96
C HIS A 59 20.38 -1.26 -17.89
N LYS A 60 19.76 -1.68 -19.00
CA LYS A 60 18.32 -1.97 -19.03
C LYS A 60 17.96 -3.09 -18.06
N ARG A 61 18.76 -4.16 -18.00
CA ARG A 61 18.55 -5.27 -17.05
C ARG A 61 18.72 -4.79 -15.60
N GLN A 62 19.81 -4.08 -15.32
CA GLN A 62 20.07 -3.54 -13.98
C GLN A 62 18.96 -2.59 -13.50
N LEU A 63 18.46 -1.73 -14.37
CA LEU A 63 17.37 -0.81 -14.04
C LEU A 63 16.06 -1.57 -13.76
N SER A 64 15.77 -2.61 -14.54
CA SER A 64 14.61 -3.49 -14.32
C SER A 64 14.70 -4.20 -12.97
N ASP A 65 15.85 -4.80 -12.66
CA ASP A 65 16.08 -5.50 -11.39
C ASP A 65 15.98 -4.52 -10.20
N HIS A 66 16.57 -3.33 -10.34
CA HIS A 66 16.51 -2.32 -9.29
C HIS A 66 15.09 -1.80 -9.05
N ALA A 67 14.32 -1.57 -10.11
CA ALA A 67 12.92 -1.17 -10.01
C ALA A 67 12.07 -2.26 -9.35
N GLN A 68 12.30 -3.52 -9.70
CA GLN A 68 11.59 -4.65 -9.09
C GLN A 68 11.91 -4.78 -7.60
N LYS A 69 13.20 -4.67 -7.24
CA LYS A 69 13.63 -4.74 -5.83
C LYS A 69 13.05 -3.59 -5.01
N THR A 70 13.15 -2.35 -5.51
CA THR A 70 12.62 -1.17 -4.82
C THR A 70 11.10 -1.26 -4.63
N SER A 71 10.39 -1.75 -5.64
CA SER A 71 8.94 -1.98 -5.55
C SER A 71 8.58 -3.03 -4.49
N ALA A 72 9.32 -4.13 -4.43
CA ALA A 72 9.12 -5.15 -3.40
C ALA A 72 9.39 -4.62 -1.98
N GLU A 73 10.49 -3.88 -1.81
CA GLU A 73 10.84 -3.25 -0.52
C GLU A 73 9.75 -2.26 -0.07
N LEU A 74 9.23 -1.44 -0.99
CA LEU A 74 8.14 -0.50 -0.69
C LEU A 74 6.84 -1.24 -0.29
N VAL A 75 6.51 -2.34 -0.96
CA VAL A 75 5.33 -3.14 -0.61
C VAL A 75 5.46 -3.75 0.77
N ASP A 76 6.65 -4.25 1.13
CA ASP A 76 6.91 -4.79 2.45
C ASP A 76 6.87 -3.72 3.53
N GLU A 77 7.42 -2.52 3.27
CA GLU A 77 7.35 -1.39 4.19
C GLU A 77 5.90 -0.91 4.41
N VAL A 78 5.12 -0.78 3.34
CA VAL A 78 3.69 -0.44 3.44
C VAL A 78 2.93 -1.51 4.23
N ARG A 79 3.24 -2.80 4.03
CA ARG A 79 2.61 -3.89 4.79
C ARG A 79 2.96 -3.81 6.27
N LEU A 80 4.20 -3.48 6.62
CA LEU A 80 4.61 -3.26 8.01
C LEU A 80 3.86 -2.10 8.64
N ILE A 81 3.79 -0.95 7.96
CA ILE A 81 3.07 0.23 8.44
C ILE A 81 1.58 -0.07 8.65
N ILE A 82 0.93 -0.79 7.72
CA ILE A 82 -0.47 -1.19 7.86
C ILE A 82 -0.65 -2.12 9.06
N GLY A 83 0.27 -3.07 9.27
CA GLY A 83 0.25 -3.98 10.42
C GLY A 83 0.38 -3.24 11.75
N ASP A 84 1.29 -2.27 11.83
CA ASP A 84 1.48 -1.44 13.01
C ASP A 84 0.25 -0.55 13.27
N LEU A 85 -0.29 0.09 12.23
CA LEU A 85 -1.49 0.92 12.33
C LEU A 85 -2.71 0.09 12.76
N GLN A 86 -2.85 -1.13 12.25
CA GLN A 86 -3.92 -2.04 12.64
C GLN A 86 -3.79 -2.43 14.12
N ASN A 87 -2.58 -2.77 14.58
CA ASN A 87 -2.34 -3.11 15.98
C ASN A 87 -2.60 -1.91 16.92
N GLU A 88 -2.15 -0.72 16.55
CA GLU A 88 -2.38 0.50 17.32
C GLU A 88 -3.88 0.84 17.38
N THR A 89 -4.57 0.81 16.24
CA THR A 89 -6.01 1.07 16.16
C THR A 89 -6.82 0.05 16.97
N LEU A 90 -6.45 -1.24 16.91
CA LEU A 90 -7.10 -2.30 17.70
C LEU A 90 -6.86 -2.10 19.19
N ASN A 91 -5.64 -1.75 19.60
CA ASN A 91 -5.31 -1.51 21.00
C ASN A 91 -6.07 -0.30 21.55
N ASP A 92 -6.15 0.78 20.79
CA ASP A 92 -6.92 1.98 21.16
C ASP A 92 -8.42 1.70 21.24
N ALA A 93 -8.99 1.00 20.26
CA ALA A 93 -10.40 0.61 20.29
C ALA A 93 -10.71 -0.32 21.48
N VAL A 94 -9.83 -1.28 21.79
CA VAL A 94 -9.98 -2.16 22.96
C VAL A 94 -9.85 -1.36 24.26
N ARG A 95 -8.90 -0.43 24.35
CA ARG A 95 -8.70 0.44 25.51
C ARG A 95 -9.91 1.34 25.75
N GLU A 96 -10.48 1.91 24.69
CA GLU A 96 -11.71 2.71 24.75
C GLU A 96 -12.89 1.87 25.25
N ARG A 97 -13.09 0.67 24.68
CA ARG A 97 -14.17 -0.23 25.12
C ARG A 97 -14.00 -0.66 26.58
N LEU A 98 -12.78 -1.00 26.99
CA LEU A 98 -12.49 -1.32 28.39
C LEU A 98 -12.74 -0.12 29.33
N ALA A 99 -12.40 1.10 28.92
CA ALA A 99 -12.72 2.30 29.68
C ALA A 99 -14.24 2.50 29.81
N THR A 100 -15.00 2.36 28.71
CA THR A 100 -16.47 2.47 28.76
C THR A 100 -17.12 1.37 29.61
N ILE A 101 -16.59 0.14 29.59
CA ILE A 101 -17.08 -0.96 30.44
C ILE A 101 -16.80 -0.66 31.91
N LYS A 102 -15.60 -0.17 32.24
CA LYS A 102 -15.25 0.20 33.62
C LYS A 102 -16.10 1.36 34.14
N GLU A 103 -16.43 2.32 33.29
CA GLU A 103 -17.37 3.39 33.62
C GLU A 103 -18.80 2.86 33.79
N ALA A 104 -19.25 1.95 32.93
CA ALA A 104 -20.55 1.29 33.04
C ALA A 104 -20.68 0.44 34.31
N GLU A 105 -19.61 -0.26 34.71
CA GLU A 105 -19.53 -1.03 35.96
C GLU A 105 -19.67 -0.09 37.17
N LYS A 106 -18.95 1.04 37.17
CA LYS A 106 -19.06 2.04 38.24
C LYS A 106 -20.47 2.65 38.34
N LEU A 107 -21.11 2.93 37.20
CA LEU A 107 -22.49 3.42 37.16
C LEU A 107 -23.50 2.34 37.60
N SER A 108 -23.24 1.07 37.28
CA SER A 108 -24.03 -0.09 37.70
C SER A 108 -23.94 -0.29 39.22
N GLU A 109 -22.75 -0.23 39.81
CA GLU A 109 -22.56 -0.29 41.27
C GLU A 109 -23.29 0.85 41.99
N GLN A 110 -23.19 2.07 41.46
CA GLN A 110 -23.93 3.22 41.99
C GLN A 110 -25.44 3.03 41.90
N THR A 111 -25.94 2.46 40.79
CA THR A 111 -27.37 2.19 40.60
C THR A 111 -27.86 1.09 41.53
N LEU A 112 -27.10 0.01 41.69
CA LEU A 112 -27.41 -1.08 42.62
C LEU A 112 -27.41 -0.60 44.08
N SER A 113 -26.49 0.29 44.47
CA SER A 113 -26.45 0.86 45.81
C SER A 113 -27.71 1.69 46.10
N ARG A 114 -28.15 2.52 45.15
CA ARG A 114 -29.39 3.31 45.25
C ARG A 114 -30.63 2.43 45.24
N PHE A 115 -30.63 1.36 44.44
CA PHE A 115 -31.72 0.39 44.41
C PHE A 115 -31.88 -0.32 45.76
N ARG A 116 -30.78 -0.78 46.37
CA ARG A 116 -30.81 -1.36 47.73
C ARG A 116 -31.33 -0.37 48.77
N GLN A 117 -30.96 0.90 48.67
CA GLN A 117 -31.46 1.94 49.57
C GLN A 117 -32.98 2.16 49.38
N ASN A 118 -33.45 2.24 48.14
CA ASN A 118 -34.87 2.38 47.83
C ASN A 118 -35.69 1.16 48.30
N LEU A 119 -35.16 -0.06 48.16
CA LEU A 119 -35.81 -1.26 48.68
C LEU A 119 -35.95 -1.24 50.21
N LYS A 120 -34.95 -0.74 50.94
CA LYS A 120 -35.05 -0.57 52.40
C LYS A 120 -36.15 0.42 52.78
N VAL A 121 -36.23 1.55 52.07
CA VAL A 121 -37.27 2.57 52.30
C VAL A 121 -38.65 1.99 51.99
N GLN A 122 -38.81 1.30 50.86
CA GLN A 122 -40.07 0.67 50.49
C GLN A 122 -40.50 -0.40 51.50
N SER A 123 -39.56 -1.22 51.98
CA SER A 123 -39.82 -2.22 53.02
C SER A 123 -40.28 -1.61 54.34
N LEU A 124 -39.81 -0.41 54.67
CA LEU A 124 -40.21 0.28 55.89
C LEU A 124 -41.64 0.85 55.77
N PHE A 125 -41.97 1.40 54.60
CA PHE A 125 -43.33 1.86 54.29
C PHE A 125 -44.35 0.71 54.24
N THR A 126 -44.00 -0.45 53.68
CA THR A 126 -44.92 -1.60 53.66
C THR A 126 -45.18 -2.12 55.06
N LEU A 127 -44.16 -2.21 55.92
CA LEU A 127 -44.31 -2.66 57.30
C LEU A 127 -45.19 -1.69 58.11
N LEU A 128 -45.00 -0.38 57.93
CA LEU A 128 -45.83 0.64 58.55
C LEU A 128 -47.30 0.53 58.11
N ASN A 129 -47.55 0.31 56.80
CA ASN A 129 -48.90 0.10 56.27
C ASN A 129 -49.56 -1.16 56.84
N VAL A 130 -48.80 -2.26 57.02
CA VAL A 130 -49.32 -3.49 57.63
C VAL A 130 -49.72 -3.26 59.09
N ILE A 131 -48.90 -2.55 59.87
CA ILE A 131 -49.25 -2.19 61.26
C ILE A 131 -50.50 -1.32 61.30
N ALA A 132 -50.57 -0.30 60.45
CA ALA A 132 -51.74 0.59 60.37
C ALA A 132 -53.02 -0.20 60.03
N ALA A 133 -52.95 -1.14 59.08
CA ALA A 133 -54.08 -2.02 58.73
C ALA A 133 -54.51 -2.93 59.89
N LEU A 134 -53.57 -3.45 60.69
CA LEU A 134 -53.89 -4.24 61.89
C LEU A 134 -54.56 -3.38 62.96
N CYS A 135 -54.08 -2.16 63.17
CA CYS A 135 -54.69 -1.22 64.11
C CYS A 135 -56.12 -0.85 63.70
N THR A 136 -56.38 -0.57 62.42
CA THR A 136 -57.74 -0.25 61.96
C THR A 136 -58.69 -1.44 62.10
N LEU A 137 -58.23 -2.65 61.81
CA LEU A 137 -59.01 -3.88 62.04
C LEU A 137 -59.32 -4.08 63.54
N GLY A 138 -58.36 -3.82 64.43
CA GLY A 138 -58.56 -3.91 65.88
C GLY A 138 -59.52 -2.85 66.43
N VAL A 139 -59.48 -1.62 65.89
CA VAL A 139 -60.44 -0.58 66.27
C VAL A 139 -61.84 -0.92 65.76
N LEU A 140 -61.96 -1.43 64.53
CA LEU A 140 -63.25 -1.85 63.98
C LEU A 140 -63.86 -3.00 64.79
N SER A 141 -63.06 -3.99 65.22
CA SER A 141 -63.54 -5.08 66.05
C SER A 141 -63.90 -4.66 67.47
N ALA A 142 -63.22 -3.65 68.04
CA ALA A 142 -63.53 -3.09 69.36
C ALA A 142 -64.80 -2.23 69.38
N ILE A 143 -65.16 -1.59 68.25
CA ILE A 143 -66.41 -0.82 68.10
C ILE A 143 -67.59 -1.73 67.75
N ALA A 144 -67.34 -2.87 67.11
CA ALA A 144 -68.37 -3.84 66.71
C ALA A 144 -68.77 -4.84 67.82
N LEU A 145 -68.16 -4.75 69.01
CA LEU A 145 -68.47 -5.56 70.21
C LEU A 145 -69.25 -4.74 71.23
#